data_AF-A0AAW2Q836-F1
#
_entry.id   AF-A0AAW2Q836-F1
#
_cell.length_a   1.000
_cell.length_b   1.000
_cell.length_c   1.000
_cell.angle_alpha   90.00
_cell.angle_beta   90.00
_cell.angle_gamma   90.00
#
_symmetry.space_group_name_H-M   'P 1'
#
loop_
_entity.id
_entity.type
_entity.pdbx_description
1 polymer ?
#
loop_
_entity_poly.entity_id
_entity_poly.type
_entity_poly.pdbx_seq_one_letter_code
_entity_poly.pdbx_strand_id
1 'polypeptide(L)' 'ATNRRTVSMGNSSTSEVLKIGSVVLKFSSGRILSLKRVHHVPTVKRNIISGSVIVREGY' A
#
# COMPACT_ATOMS: atom_id res chain seq x y z
N ALA A 1 12.49 15.86 17.04
CA ALA A 1 11.16 15.26 17.19
C ALA A 1 10.82 14.50 15.91
N THR A 2 10.77 13.17 15.95
CA THR A 2 10.41 12.36 14.78
C THR A 2 8.92 12.55 14.52
N ASN A 3 8.53 13.19 13.42
CA ASN A 3 7.14 13.32 13.00
C ASN A 3 6.57 11.92 12.73
N ARG A 4 5.94 11.30 13.75
CA ARG A 4 5.22 10.04 13.62
C ARG A 4 3.97 10.27 12.79
N ARG A 5 3.94 9.69 11.59
CA ARG A 5 2.75 9.68 10.73
C ARG A 5 1.87 8.51 11.14
N THR A 6 0.57 8.73 11.20
CA THR A 6 -0.42 7.69 11.52
C THR A 6 -1.48 7.63 10.43
N VAL A 7 -2.11 6.46 10.29
CA VAL A 7 -3.29 6.26 9.44
C VAL A 7 -4.51 6.00 10.31
N SER A 8 -5.65 6.58 9.95
CA SER A 8 -6.95 6.31 10.58
C SER A 8 -7.59 5.09 9.92
N MET A 9 -8.11 4.18 10.75
CA MET A 9 -8.71 2.93 10.31
C MET A 9 -10.24 3.02 10.30
N GLY A 10 -10.90 2.14 9.55
CA GLY A 10 -12.37 2.06 9.50
C GLY A 10 -13.03 1.67 10.82
N ASN A 11 -12.27 1.15 11.78
CA ASN A 11 -12.74 0.82 13.13
C ASN A 11 -12.44 1.93 14.16
N SER A 12 -12.22 3.18 13.71
CA SER A 12 -11.89 4.34 14.56
C SER A 12 -10.54 4.28 15.30
N SER A 13 -9.74 3.23 15.08
CA SER A 13 -8.38 3.15 15.62
C SER A 13 -7.36 3.89 14.73
N THR A 14 -6.15 4.10 15.26
CA THR A 14 -5.02 4.61 14.49
C THR A 14 -3.89 3.58 14.45
N SER A 15 -3.03 3.65 13.43
CA SER A 15 -1.77 2.89 13.41
C SER A 15 -0.61 3.71 12.90
N GLU A 16 0.59 3.38 13.39
CA GLU A 16 1.82 4.05 13.02
C GLU A 16 2.29 3.67 11.61
N VAL A 17 2.66 4.69 10.84
CA VAL A 17 3.33 4.53 9.54
C VAL A 17 4.83 4.58 9.80
N LEU A 18 5.50 3.44 9.64
CA LEU A 18 6.95 3.34 9.86
C LEU A 18 7.74 4.04 8.75
N LYS A 19 7.28 3.93 7.50
CA LYS A 19 7.95 4.50 6.33
C LYS A 19 6.98 4.73 5.20
N ILE A 20 7.27 5.71 4.35
CA ILE A 20 6.62 5.88 3.04
C ILE A 20 7.66 5.58 1.96
N GLY A 21 7.31 4.76 0.98
CA GLY A 21 8.24 4.35 -0.08
C GLY A 21 7.55 3.90 -1.35
N SER A 22 8.31 3.23 -2.21
CA SER A 22 7.80 2.59 -3.42
C SER A 22 7.86 1.08 -3.26
N VAL A 23 6.85 0.38 -3.76
CA VAL A 23 6.77 -1.08 -3.77
C VAL A 23 6.56 -1.53 -5.21
N VAL A 24 7.40 -2.46 -5.65
CA VAL A 24 7.30 -3.05 -6.99
C VAL A 24 6.58 -4.39 -6.88
N LEU A 25 5.45 -4.52 -7.56
CA LEU A 25 4.72 -5.76 -7.73
C LEU A 25 5.08 -6.36 -9.08
N LYS A 26 5.64 -7.57 -9.05
CA LYS A 26 5.96 -8.35 -10.25
C LYS A 26 4.91 -9.44 -10.41
N PHE A 27 4.17 -9.40 -11.52
CA PHE A 27 3.16 -10.40 -11.83
C PHE A 27 3.79 -11.55 -12.63
N SER A 28 3.17 -12.73 -12.57
CA SER A 28 3.59 -13.91 -13.35
C SER A 28 3.47 -13.71 -14.86
N SER A 29 2.67 -12.73 -15.32
CA SER A 29 2.58 -12.31 -16.72
C SER A 29 3.81 -11.53 -17.22
N GLY A 30 4.79 -11.25 -16.34
CA GLY A 30 5.95 -10.41 -16.64
C GLY A 30 5.68 -8.91 -16.50
N ARG A 31 4.42 -8.50 -16.28
CA ARG A 31 4.07 -7.10 -16.03
C ARG A 31 4.55 -6.66 -14.64
N ILE A 32 4.97 -5.39 -14.56
CA ILE A 32 5.49 -4.77 -13.34
C ILE A 32 4.66 -3.54 -13.01
N LEU A 33 4.07 -3.53 -11.81
CA LEU A 33 3.35 -2.37 -11.26
C LEU A 33 4.17 -1.75 -10.14
N SER A 34 4.53 -0.47 -10.29
CA SER A 34 5.25 0.29 -9.27
C SER A 34 4.28 1.16 -8.48
N LEU A 35 3.99 0.75 -7.25
CA LEU A 35 3.19 1.52 -6.31
C LEU A 35 4.07 2.59 -5.66
N LYS A 36 3.74 3.86 -5.88
CA LYS A 36 4.44 5.00 -5.25
C LYS A 36 3.71 5.43 -3.98
N ARG A 37 4.44 6.06 -3.05
CA ARG A 37 3.90 6.59 -1.78
C ARG A 37 3.17 5.56 -0.92
N VAL A 38 3.65 4.31 -0.94
CA VAL A 38 3.11 3.23 -0.12
C VAL A 38 3.45 3.50 1.34
N HIS A 39 2.42 3.52 2.19
CA HIS A 39 2.56 3.67 3.63
C HIS A 39 2.80 2.28 4.24
N HIS A 40 3.99 2.08 4.80
CA HIS A 40 4.32 0.83 5.48
C HIS A 40 3.75 0.85 6.91
N VAL A 41 2.68 0.07 7.11
CA VAL A 41 1.94 -0.03 8.37
C VAL A 41 1.87 -1.51 8.78
N PRO A 42 2.82 -2.04 9.56
CA PRO A 42 2.92 -3.48 9.84
C PRO A 42 1.72 -4.10 10.58
N THR A 43 0.95 -3.27 11.28
CA THR A 43 -0.29 -3.70 11.95
C THR A 43 -1.39 -4.04 10.95
N VAL A 44 -1.35 -3.48 9.74
CA VAL A 44 -2.29 -3.78 8.65
C VAL A 44 -1.75 -4.93 7.82
N LYS A 45 -2.52 -6.02 7.76
CA LYS A 45 -2.18 -7.26 7.04
C LYS A 45 -3.29 -7.61 6.06
N ARG A 46 -2.99 -8.50 5.10
CA ARG A 46 -3.96 -8.99 4.10
C ARG A 46 -4.57 -7.87 3.24
N ASN A 47 -3.73 -6.93 2.80
CA ASN A 47 -4.15 -5.90 1.87
C ASN A 47 -4.64 -6.54 0.56
N ILE A 48 -5.77 -6.06 0.06
CA ILE A 48 -6.37 -6.51 -1.20
C ILE A 48 -6.07 -5.47 -2.27
N ILE A 49 -5.73 -5.93 -3.47
CA ILE A 49 -5.60 -5.07 -4.64
C ILE A 49 -6.70 -5.48 -5.63
N SER A 50 -7.47 -4.51 -6.09
CA SER A 50 -8.54 -4.77 -7.06
C SER A 50 -7.95 -5.04 -8.44
N GLY A 51 -8.09 -6.28 -8.90
CA GLY A 51 -7.65 -6.69 -10.25
C GLY A 51 -8.38 -5.94 -11.36
N SER A 52 -9.68 -5.66 -11.20
CA SER A 52 -10.44 -4.89 -12.20
C SER A 52 -9.94 -3.45 -12.35
N VAL A 53 -9.53 -2.83 -11.24
CA VAL A 53 -8.92 -1.49 -11.27
C VAL A 53 -7.55 -1.54 -11.95
N ILE A 54 -6.71 -2.52 -11.61
CA ILE A 54 -5.42 -2.75 -12.27
C ILE A 54 -5.60 -2.85 -13.79
N VAL A 55 -6.55 -3.68 -14.26
CA VAL A 55 -6.84 -3.86 -15.68
C VAL A 55 -7.35 -2.58 -16.33
N ARG A 56 -8.25 -1.84 -15.67
CA ARG A 56 -8.77 -0.56 -16.18
C ARG A 56 -7.65 0.47 -16.38
N GLU A 57 -6.65 0.46 -15.50
CA GLU A 57 -5.48 1.34 -15.58
C GLU A 57 -4.36 0.79 -16.50
N GLY A 58 -4.61 -0.32 -17.21
CA GLY A 58 -3.71 -0.87 -18.23
C GLY A 58 -2.65 -1.85 -17.74
N TYR A 59 -2.78 -2.38 -16.52
CA TYR A 59 -1.84 -3.33 -15.90
C TYR A 59 -2.30 -4.79 -16.00
#